data_AF-Q1EHI9-F1
#
_entry.id   AF-Q1EHI9-F1
#
_cell.length_a   1.000
_cell.length_b   1.000
_cell.length_c   1.000
_cell.angle_alpha   90.00
_cell.angle_beta   90.00
_cell.angle_gamma   90.00
#
_symmetry.space_group_name_H-M   'P 1'
#
loop_
_entity.id
_entity.type
_entity.pdbx_description
1 polymer ?
#
loop_
_entity_poly.entity_id
_entity_poly.type
_entity_poly.pdbx_seq_one_letter_code
_entity_poly.pdbx_strand_id
1 'polypeptide(L)'
;MLRIVLLSLATVALAQFRPRPDWLNGVLGSTVYNLDMIHGHTVQYDDRHDLVILVGRDNCYLVDAPDTTWDQIAHDKDTVPMITEEIYHLITSKTGLTQMTHSDAEQEYHSRLEEWECRSKDIFKLKYTPVVPTSS
;
A
#
# COMPACT_ATOMS: atom_id res chain seq x y z
N MET A 1 29.86 45.31 17.13
CA MET A 1 30.24 44.31 16.10
C MET A 1 30.42 42.95 16.77
N LEU A 2 29.50 42.00 16.61
CA LEU A 2 29.79 40.57 16.40
C LEU A 2 28.50 39.85 16.00
N ARG A 3 28.63 38.88 15.10
CA ARG A 3 27.59 38.22 14.31
C ARG A 3 26.97 37.00 15.01
N ILE A 4 25.67 36.80 14.75
CA ILE A 4 24.96 35.56 14.36
C ILE A 4 25.29 34.26 15.09
N VAL A 5 24.28 33.62 15.71
CA VAL A 5 23.96 32.19 15.49
C VAL A 5 22.44 31.99 15.53
N LEU A 6 21.85 31.71 14.37
CA LEU A 6 20.54 31.09 14.21
C LEU A 6 20.67 29.61 14.63
N LEU A 7 19.87 29.16 15.59
CA LEU A 7 19.77 27.75 15.97
C LEU A 7 18.33 27.25 15.80
N SER A 8 18.12 26.71 14.61
CA SER A 8 17.25 25.62 14.22
C SER A 8 16.65 24.76 15.35
N LEU A 9 15.33 24.53 15.26
CA LEU A 9 14.69 23.28 15.66
C LEU A 9 13.60 22.96 14.63
N ALA A 10 14.01 22.34 13.54
CA ALA A 10 13.11 21.62 12.66
C ALA A 10 12.66 20.35 13.39
N THR A 11 11.54 20.41 14.11
CA THR A 11 10.82 19.22 14.57
C THR A 11 10.09 18.63 13.37
N VAL A 12 10.82 17.90 12.52
CA VAL A 12 10.19 17.03 11.51
C VAL A 12 9.73 15.77 12.24
N ALA A 13 8.47 15.45 12.05
CA ALA A 13 7.71 14.44 12.77
C ALA A 13 8.39 13.05 12.76
N LEU A 14 8.89 12.62 13.91
CA LEU A 14 9.17 11.21 14.24
C LEU A 14 7.98 10.53 14.93
N ALA A 15 6.77 10.92 14.56
CA ALA A 15 5.59 10.09 14.72
C ALA A 15 5.32 9.61 13.30
N GLN A 16 5.37 8.33 12.90
CA GLN A 16 4.61 7.21 13.45
C GLN A 16 5.23 5.84 13.01
N PHE A 17 6.55 5.72 12.97
CA PHE A 17 7.21 4.47 12.53
C PHE A 17 7.22 3.42 13.64
N ARG A 18 6.15 2.63 13.74
CA ARG A 18 6.19 1.31 14.38
C ARG A 18 6.00 0.26 13.28
N PRO A 19 7.08 -0.35 12.76
CA PRO A 19 6.93 -1.57 11.95
C PRO A 19 6.12 -2.57 12.78
N ARG A 20 5.02 -3.10 12.21
CA ARG A 20 4.18 -4.06 12.93
C ARG A 20 4.98 -5.34 13.15
N PRO A 21 4.82 -5.99 14.31
CA PRO A 21 5.59 -7.19 14.62
C PRO A 21 5.08 -8.39 13.80
N ASP A 22 6.02 -9.12 13.21
CA ASP A 22 5.83 -10.22 12.23
C ASP A 22 4.92 -11.39 12.69
N TRP A 23 4.59 -11.48 13.98
CA TRP A 23 3.78 -12.58 14.51
C TRP A 23 2.30 -12.52 14.09
N LEU A 24 1.81 -11.39 13.55
CA LEU A 24 0.45 -11.28 12.99
C LEU A 24 0.27 -12.08 11.68
N ASN A 25 1.35 -12.42 10.98
CA ASN A 25 1.30 -13.20 9.74
C ASN A 25 0.66 -14.59 9.94
N GLY A 26 0.81 -15.18 11.14
CA GLY A 26 0.22 -16.49 11.48
C GLY A 26 -1.26 -16.46 11.87
N VAL A 27 -1.80 -15.29 12.25
CA VAL A 27 -3.19 -15.13 12.72
C VAL A 27 -4.16 -14.80 11.58
N LEU A 28 -3.66 -14.14 10.53
CA LEU A 28 -4.44 -13.73 9.35
C LEU A 28 -4.56 -14.82 8.27
N GLY A 29 -3.81 -15.92 8.38
CA GLY A 29 -4.01 -17.11 7.55
C GLY A 29 -3.72 -16.92 6.05
N SER A 30 -2.91 -15.92 5.68
CA SER A 30 -2.51 -15.65 4.31
C SER A 30 -1.02 -15.29 4.24
N THR A 31 -0.39 -15.62 3.12
CA THR A 31 0.93 -15.17 2.65
C THR A 31 0.90 -13.66 2.41
N VAL A 32 0.70 -12.88 3.48
CA VAL A 32 0.67 -11.42 3.43
C VAL A 32 2.10 -10.90 3.46
N TYR A 33 2.49 -10.18 2.41
CA TYR A 33 3.78 -9.52 2.33
C TYR A 33 3.59 -8.01 2.44
N ASN A 34 4.23 -7.37 3.43
CA ASN A 34 4.45 -5.91 3.35
C ASN A 34 5.47 -5.69 2.24
N LEU A 35 5.02 -5.27 1.06
CA LEU A 35 5.85 -5.08 -0.13
C LEU A 35 6.74 -3.85 0.01
N ASP A 36 6.17 -2.75 0.50
CA ASP A 36 6.84 -1.45 0.49
C ASP A 36 6.20 -0.48 1.50
N MET A 37 6.85 0.65 1.73
CA MET A 37 6.26 1.81 2.39
C MET A 37 6.54 3.07 1.55
N ILE A 38 5.46 3.68 1.06
CA ILE A 38 5.55 4.80 0.13
C ILE A 38 4.68 5.98 0.59
N HIS A 39 5.31 7.15 0.76
CA HIS A 39 4.63 8.42 1.10
C HIS A 39 3.59 8.29 2.23
N GLY A 40 3.90 7.52 3.27
CA GLY A 40 3.01 7.28 4.42
C GLY A 40 1.93 6.22 4.22
N HIS A 41 1.98 5.47 3.11
CA HIS A 41 1.14 4.30 2.84
C HIS A 41 1.95 3.03 3.04
N THR A 42 1.40 2.08 3.78
CA THR A 42 1.95 0.71 3.81
C THR A 42 1.37 -0.05 2.62
N VAL A 43 2.22 -0.67 1.80
CA VAL A 43 1.79 -1.49 0.68
C VAL A 43 1.86 -2.95 1.08
N GLN A 44 0.74 -3.65 0.92
CA GLN A 44 0.61 -5.06 1.26
C GLN A 44 0.10 -5.83 0.06
N TYR A 45 0.57 -7.06 -0.10
CA TYR A 45 0.06 -8.01 -1.08
C TYR A 45 -0.52 -9.22 -0.35
N ASP A 46 -1.80 -9.47 -0.62
CA ASP A 46 -2.54 -10.66 -0.22
C ASP A 46 -2.65 -11.58 -1.43
N ASP A 47 -1.57 -12.34 -1.64
CA ASP A 47 -1.39 -13.34 -2.71
C ASP A 47 -2.61 -14.27 -2.82
N ARG A 48 -3.13 -14.78 -1.71
CA ARG A 48 -4.29 -15.67 -1.69
C ARG A 48 -5.57 -15.10 -2.32
N HIS A 49 -5.72 -13.78 -2.37
CA HIS A 49 -6.91 -13.11 -2.88
C HIS A 49 -6.61 -12.21 -4.07
N ASP A 50 -5.46 -12.36 -4.72
CA ASP A 50 -5.04 -11.53 -5.87
C ASP A 50 -5.23 -10.03 -5.57
N LEU A 51 -4.78 -9.55 -4.39
CA LEU A 51 -5.10 -8.19 -3.94
C LEU A 51 -3.88 -7.44 -3.41
N VAL A 52 -3.64 -6.24 -3.94
CA VAL A 52 -2.71 -5.26 -3.36
C VAL A 52 -3.48 -4.18 -2.63
N ILE A 53 -3.05 -3.88 -1.40
CA ILE A 53 -3.67 -2.93 -0.49
C ILE A 53 -2.66 -1.84 -0.14
N LEU A 54 -3.00 -0.59 -0.41
CA LEU A 54 -2.25 0.56 0.08
C LEU A 54 -3.02 1.19 1.23
N VAL A 55 -2.46 1.04 2.43
CA VAL A 55 -3.08 1.49 3.68
C VAL A 55 -2.50 2.84 4.07
N GLY A 56 -3.29 3.89 3.87
CA GLY A 56 -2.97 5.25 4.31
C GLY A 56 -3.54 5.56 5.70
N ARG A 57 -3.47 6.84 6.10
CA ARG A 57 -4.02 7.29 7.39
C ARG A 57 -5.53 7.19 7.43
N ASP A 58 -6.21 7.75 6.44
CA ASP A 58 -7.67 7.88 6.41
C ASP A 58 -8.31 7.02 5.31
N ASN A 59 -7.53 6.54 4.35
CA ASN A 59 -8.01 5.79 3.18
C ASN A 59 -7.27 4.47 3.01
N CYS A 60 -7.96 3.51 2.40
CA CYS A 60 -7.40 2.30 1.81
C CYS A 60 -7.61 2.32 0.30
N TYR A 61 -6.59 1.88 -0.44
CA TYR A 61 -6.67 1.72 -1.89
C TYR A 61 -6.46 0.25 -2.26
N LEU A 62 -7.42 -0.31 -2.98
CA LEU A 62 -7.46 -1.71 -3.39
C LEU A 62 -7.13 -1.81 -4.88
N VAL A 63 -6.19 -2.67 -5.23
CA VAL A 63 -5.74 -2.92 -6.60
C VAL A 63 -5.86 -4.41 -6.88
N ASP A 64 -6.62 -4.75 -7.93
CA ASP A 64 -6.68 -6.13 -8.41
C ASP A 64 -5.28 -6.57 -8.84
N ALA A 65 -4.82 -7.69 -8.28
CA ALA A 65 -3.45 -8.15 -8.39
C ALA A 65 -3.33 -9.63 -8.77
N PRO A 66 -3.69 -10.00 -10.02
CA PRO A 66 -3.64 -11.39 -10.47
C PRO A 66 -2.23 -12.00 -10.36
N ASP A 67 -2.14 -13.21 -9.82
CA ASP A 67 -0.90 -13.97 -9.61
C ASP A 67 0.01 -14.02 -10.84
N THR A 68 -0.59 -14.17 -12.03
CA THR A 68 0.13 -14.21 -13.33
C THR A 68 1.08 -13.04 -13.57
N THR A 69 0.88 -11.92 -12.88
CA THR A 69 1.72 -10.72 -12.99
C THR A 69 2.32 -10.33 -11.63
N TRP A 70 1.53 -10.39 -10.56
CA TRP A 70 1.92 -9.84 -9.27
C TRP A 70 2.86 -10.71 -8.46
N ASP A 71 2.84 -12.03 -8.65
CA ASP A 71 3.82 -12.91 -8.00
C ASP A 71 5.24 -12.52 -8.39
N GLN A 72 5.49 -12.29 -9.69
CA GLN A 72 6.81 -11.89 -10.15
C GLN A 72 7.20 -10.52 -9.60
N ILE A 73 6.27 -9.56 -9.62
CA ILE A 73 6.51 -8.20 -9.12
C ILE A 73 6.83 -8.25 -7.63
N ALA A 74 6.03 -8.94 -6.82
CA ALA A 74 6.16 -9.00 -5.37
C ALA A 74 7.51 -9.59 -4.91
N HIS A 75 8.10 -10.46 -5.72
CA HIS A 75 9.41 -11.07 -5.45
C HIS A 75 10.60 -10.27 -6.03
N ASP A 76 10.34 -9.29 -6.90
CA ASP A 76 11.35 -8.42 -7.49
C ASP A 76 11.49 -7.10 -6.74
N LYS A 77 12.55 -7.01 -5.92
CA LYS A 77 12.84 -5.85 -5.07
C LYS A 77 13.13 -4.56 -5.84
N ASP A 78 13.55 -4.65 -7.10
CA ASP A 78 13.87 -3.47 -7.91
C ASP A 78 12.59 -2.95 -8.61
N THR A 79 11.66 -3.85 -8.94
CA THR A 79 10.40 -3.50 -9.60
C THR A 79 9.35 -2.98 -8.60
N VAL A 80 9.28 -3.52 -7.37
CA VAL A 80 8.28 -3.10 -6.37
C VAL A 80 8.24 -1.58 -6.16
N PRO A 81 9.34 -0.87 -5.86
CA PRO A 81 9.30 0.57 -5.61
C PRO A 81 8.84 1.39 -6.81
N MET A 82 9.11 0.92 -8.04
CA MET A 82 8.68 1.61 -9.26
C MET A 82 7.16 1.51 -9.45
N ILE A 83 6.60 0.32 -9.24
CA ILE A 83 5.17 0.06 -9.38
C ILE A 83 4.38 0.76 -8.27
N THR A 84 4.87 0.72 -7.03
CA THR A 84 4.20 1.38 -5.89
C THR A 84 4.17 2.90 -6.07
N GLU A 85 5.23 3.51 -6.62
CA GLU A 85 5.27 4.94 -6.97
C GLU A 85 4.28 5.29 -8.08
N GLU A 86 4.16 4.46 -9.12
CA GLU A 86 3.15 4.66 -10.18
C GLU A 86 1.71 4.62 -9.62
N ILE A 87 1.41 3.61 -8.79
CA ILE A 87 0.12 3.51 -8.10
C ILE A 87 -0.16 4.74 -7.24
N TYR A 88 0.84 5.21 -6.49
CA TYR A 88 0.71 6.42 -5.67
C TYR A 88 0.42 7.67 -6.52
N HIS A 89 1.05 7.81 -7.69
CA HIS A 89 0.74 8.88 -8.62
C HIS A 89 -0.69 8.82 -9.15
N LEU A 90 -1.24 7.63 -9.42
CA LEU A 90 -2.64 7.47 -9.81
C LEU A 90 -3.60 7.85 -8.69
N ILE A 91 -3.28 7.46 -7.44
CA ILE A 91 -4.06 7.83 -6.25
C ILE A 91 -4.08 9.35 -6.07
N THR A 92 -2.92 10.01 -6.10
CA THR A 92 -2.82 11.46 -5.88
C THR A 92 -3.44 12.27 -7.02
N SER A 93 -3.38 11.78 -8.26
CA SER A 93 -4.06 12.38 -9.41
C SER A 93 -5.56 12.07 -9.47
N LYS A 94 -6.06 11.19 -8.58
CA LYS A 94 -7.45 10.70 -8.55
C LYS A 94 -7.88 10.00 -9.84
N THR A 95 -6.94 9.40 -10.55
CA THR A 95 -7.20 8.72 -11.82
C THR A 95 -7.61 7.29 -11.58
N GLY A 96 -8.75 6.86 -12.15
CA GLY A 96 -9.19 5.45 -12.07
C GLY A 96 -9.64 5.00 -10.68
N LEU A 97 -9.87 5.92 -9.74
CA LEU A 97 -10.40 5.62 -8.41
C LEU A 97 -11.92 5.53 -8.43
N THR A 98 -12.45 4.49 -7.80
CA THR A 98 -13.88 4.30 -7.53
C THR A 98 -14.06 4.05 -6.04
N GLN A 99 -14.86 4.88 -5.38
CA GLN A 99 -15.16 4.67 -3.95
C GLN A 99 -16.06 3.44 -3.80
N MET A 100 -15.82 2.63 -2.78
CA MET A 100 -16.58 1.44 -2.45
C MET A 100 -17.03 1.47 -1.00
N THR A 101 -18.10 0.74 -0.68
CA THR A 101 -18.46 0.46 0.71
C THR A 101 -17.64 -0.72 1.24
N HIS A 102 -17.50 -0.83 2.56
CA HIS A 102 -16.90 -2.02 3.20
C HIS A 102 -17.60 -3.31 2.78
N SER A 103 -18.93 -3.29 2.67
CA SER A 103 -19.70 -4.47 2.27
C SER A 103 -19.41 -4.89 0.83
N ASP A 104 -19.17 -3.94 -0.09
CA ASP A 104 -18.84 -4.26 -1.47
C ASP A 104 -17.43 -4.85 -1.56
N ALA A 105 -16.47 -4.26 -0.83
CA ALA A 105 -15.10 -4.77 -0.78
C ALA A 105 -15.02 -6.18 -0.15
N GLU A 106 -15.76 -6.41 0.93
CA GLU A 106 -15.84 -7.74 1.58
C GLU A 106 -16.44 -8.78 0.63
N GLN A 107 -17.48 -8.42 -0.14
CA GLN A 107 -18.12 -9.32 -1.10
C GLN A 107 -17.26 -9.58 -2.34
N GLU A 108 -16.45 -8.62 -2.76
CA GLU A 108 -15.62 -8.75 -3.95
C GLU A 108 -14.31 -9.51 -3.66
N TYR A 109 -13.63 -9.18 -2.57
CA TYR A 109 -12.28 -9.69 -2.30
C TYR A 109 -12.23 -10.79 -1.25
N HIS A 110 -13.18 -10.80 -0.30
CA HIS A 110 -13.18 -11.72 0.84
C HIS A 110 -11.85 -11.76 1.63
N SER A 111 -11.04 -10.70 1.54
CA SER A 111 -9.74 -10.60 2.20
C SER A 111 -9.91 -10.14 3.65
N ARG A 112 -9.51 -10.98 4.60
CA ARG A 112 -9.48 -10.61 6.03
C ARG A 112 -8.44 -9.53 6.32
N LEU A 113 -7.40 -9.44 5.48
CA LEU A 113 -6.38 -8.40 5.61
C LEU A 113 -6.99 -7.04 5.30
N GLU A 114 -7.70 -6.93 4.18
CA GLU A 114 -8.47 -5.74 3.83
C GLU A 114 -9.45 -5.38 4.94
N GLU A 115 -10.28 -6.33 5.38
CA GLU A 115 -11.32 -6.11 6.39
C GLU A 115 -10.74 -5.46 7.66
N TRP A 116 -9.55 -5.89 8.09
CA TRP A 116 -8.92 -5.40 9.32
C TRP A 116 -8.15 -4.10 9.12
N GLU A 117 -7.35 -4.00 8.07
CA GLU A 117 -6.53 -2.81 7.82
C GLU A 117 -7.38 -1.59 7.42
N CYS A 118 -8.50 -1.86 6.76
CA CYS A 118 -9.37 -0.84 6.18
C CYS A 118 -10.58 -0.52 7.05
N ARG A 119 -10.88 -1.30 8.09
CA ARG A 119 -12.10 -1.23 8.93
C ARG A 119 -12.68 0.14 9.28
N SER A 120 -11.85 1.16 9.43
CA SER A 120 -12.25 2.52 9.81
C SER A 120 -11.78 3.58 8.82
N LYS A 121 -11.54 3.20 7.57
CA LYS A 121 -10.96 4.02 6.50
C LYS A 121 -11.90 4.01 5.30
N ASP A 122 -11.88 5.08 4.53
CA ASP A 122 -12.59 5.09 3.24
C ASP A 122 -11.90 4.14 2.27
N ILE A 123 -12.68 3.31 1.57
CA ILE A 123 -12.16 2.32 0.62
C ILE A 123 -12.32 2.84 -0.80
N PHE A 124 -11.24 2.77 -1.56
CA PHE A 124 -11.24 3.06 -2.99
C PHE A 124 -10.64 1.89 -3.75
N LYS A 125 -11.35 1.42 -4.78
CA LYS A 125 -10.75 0.57 -5.80
C LYS A 125 -10.04 1.43 -6.83
N LEU A 126 -8.79 1.07 -7.12
CA LEU A 126 -7.99 1.68 -8.15
C LEU A 126 -7.88 0.72 -9.33
N LYS A 127 -8.33 1.18 -10.50
CA LYS A 127 -8.08 0.46 -11.75
C LYS A 127 -6.62 0.64 -12.17
N TYR A 128 -5.81 -0.39 -11.96
CA TYR A 128 -4.41 -0.42 -12.36
C TYR A 128 -4.04 -1.79 -12.94
N THR A 129 -3.13 -1.81 -13.91
CA THR A 129 -2.56 -3.03 -14.46
C THR A 129 -1.09 -2.76 -14.72
N PRO A 130 -0.17 -3.44 -14.01
CA PRO A 130 1.25 -3.21 -14.17
C PRO A 130 1.70 -3.60 -15.59
N VAL A 131 2.60 -2.81 -16.16
CA VAL A 131 3.33 -3.19 -17.36
C VAL A 131 4.70 -3.70 -16.91
N VAL A 132 4.84 -5.01 -16.78
CA VAL A 132 6.13 -5.62 -16.44
C VAL A 132 7.09 -5.37 -17.61
N PRO A 133 8.26 -4.74 -17.40
CA PRO A 133 9.24 -4.61 -18.46
C PRO A 133 9.70 -6.01 -18.87
N THR A 134 9.41 -6.44 -20.09
CA THR A 134 10.00 -7.66 -20.64
C THR A 134 11.51 -7.45 -20.74
N SER A 135 12.26 -8.10 -19.85
CA SER A 135 13.73 -8.19 -19.97
C SER A 135 14.06 -8.71 -21.36
N SER A 136 14.60 -7.84 -22.21
CA SER A 136 15.07 -8.15 -23.56
C SER A 136 16.49 -8.70 -23.52
#